data_AF-A0A955QVD5-F1
#
_entry.id   AF-A0A955QVD5-F1
#
_cell.length_a   1.000
_cell.length_b   1.000
_cell.length_c   1.000
_cell.angle_alpha   90.00
_cell.angle_beta   90.00
_cell.angle_gamma   90.00
#
_symmetry.space_group_name_H-M   'P 1'
#
loop_
_entity.id
_entity.type
_entity.pdbx_description
1 polymer ?
#
loop_
_entity_poly.entity_id
_entity_poly.type
_entity_poly.pdbx_seq_one_letter_code
_entity_poly.pdbx_strand_id
1 'polypeptide(L)'
;MRIWSVIWCLLWLTLLALPAMADDGQGESIVSVRIDQPANGDLGEWRTKVSGTVSNSLAKIWVVVRPLETRDFWVQPRTTVEANGEWETLIYLGGEDSSHAGKIFDVQAIANPEYPLNEGLILPGWPRAEGKSNVVRVVRK
;
A
#
# COMPACT_ATOMS: atom_id res chain seq x y z
N MET A 1 -49.03 -44.91 24.47
CA MET A 1 -48.28 -46.10 24.04
C MET A 1 -48.50 -46.31 22.55
N ARG A 2 -47.41 -46.55 21.78
CA ARG A 2 -47.32 -46.79 20.30
C ARG A 2 -47.50 -45.53 19.44
N ILE A 3 -46.46 -44.81 18.99
CA ILE A 3 -45.30 -45.11 18.10
C ILE A 3 -45.72 -45.55 16.70
N TRP A 4 -45.41 -44.71 15.69
CA TRP A 4 -44.84 -45.00 14.34
C TRP A 4 -44.78 -43.68 13.55
N SER A 5 -43.60 -43.08 13.41
CA SER A 5 -42.72 -43.19 12.22
C SER A 5 -43.26 -42.50 10.97
N VAL A 6 -42.92 -41.21 10.80
CA VAL A 6 -42.77 -40.60 9.47
C VAL A 6 -41.46 -39.84 9.45
N ILE A 7 -40.45 -40.50 8.90
CA ILE A 7 -39.17 -39.95 8.48
C ILE A 7 -39.41 -39.37 7.10
N TRP A 8 -39.27 -38.06 6.91
CA TRP A 8 -38.71 -37.52 5.66
C TRP A 8 -38.37 -36.03 5.75
N CYS A 9 -37.12 -35.76 5.36
CA CYS A 9 -36.65 -34.53 4.73
C CYS A 9 -37.04 -33.20 5.38
N LEU A 10 -36.11 -32.62 6.14
CA LEU A 10 -35.73 -31.21 6.03
C LEU A 10 -34.36 -31.03 6.72
N LEU A 11 -33.32 -31.52 6.05
CA LEU A 11 -31.94 -31.20 6.35
C LEU A 11 -31.63 -29.91 5.59
N TRP A 12 -31.98 -28.76 6.19
CA TRP A 12 -31.77 -27.44 5.59
C TRP A 12 -30.90 -26.56 6.49
N LEU A 13 -29.68 -26.34 5.99
CA LEU A 13 -28.80 -25.21 6.21
C LEU A 13 -28.52 -24.78 7.66
N THR A 14 -27.47 -25.35 8.24
CA THR A 14 -26.59 -24.60 9.14
C THR A 14 -25.81 -23.58 8.32
N LEU A 15 -26.30 -22.34 8.20
CA LEU A 15 -25.48 -21.21 7.74
C LEU A 15 -24.91 -20.51 8.97
N LEU A 16 -23.70 -20.92 9.37
CA LEU A 16 -22.86 -20.16 10.29
C LEU A 16 -22.53 -18.82 9.62
N ALA A 17 -23.24 -17.75 10.01
CA ALA A 17 -22.82 -16.39 9.72
C ALA A 17 -21.57 -16.11 10.57
N LEU A 18 -20.40 -16.35 10.00
CA LEU A 18 -19.17 -15.72 10.48
C LEU A 18 -19.28 -14.24 10.14
N PRO A 19 -19.31 -13.31 11.12
CA PRO A 19 -18.99 -11.93 10.80
C PRO A 19 -17.57 -11.92 10.22
N ALA A 20 -17.45 -11.49 8.97
CA ALA A 20 -16.18 -11.24 8.34
C ALA A 20 -15.40 -10.29 9.25
N MET A 21 -14.27 -10.77 9.75
CA MET A 21 -13.28 -9.98 10.48
C MET A 21 -12.70 -8.96 9.49
N ALA A 22 -13.37 -7.82 9.35
CA ALA A 22 -12.75 -6.60 8.87
C ALA A 22 -11.99 -6.00 10.07
N ASP A 23 -10.88 -6.65 10.43
CA ASP A 23 -9.86 -6.01 11.25
C ASP A 23 -9.13 -5.05 10.32
N ASP A 24 -9.71 -3.85 10.15
CA ASP A 24 -8.99 -2.66 9.70
C ASP A 24 -8.00 -2.30 10.82
N GLY A 25 -6.98 -3.14 10.96
CA GLY A 25 -5.88 -2.96 11.89
C GLY A 25 -5.06 -1.75 11.47
N GLN A 26 -5.59 -0.56 11.75
CA GLN A 26 -4.81 0.65 11.97
C GLN A 26 -4.09 0.45 13.31
N GLY A 27 -3.13 -0.47 13.32
CA GLY A 27 -2.13 -0.51 14.39
C GLY A 27 -1.50 0.88 14.45
N GLU A 28 -1.48 1.48 15.63
CA GLU A 28 -0.85 2.77 15.86
C GLU A 28 0.54 2.76 15.21
N SER A 29 0.75 3.64 14.23
CA SER A 29 2.03 3.75 13.56
C SER A 29 3.04 4.31 14.56
N ILE A 30 3.96 3.46 15.01
CA ILE A 30 5.02 3.82 15.97
C ILE A 30 5.99 4.83 15.32
N VAL A 31 6.10 4.80 13.99
CA VAL A 31 6.91 5.71 13.19
C VAL A 31 6.01 6.57 12.32
N SER A 32 6.07 7.89 12.47
CA SER A 32 5.38 8.81 11.57
C SER A 32 6.25 9.07 10.35
N VAL A 33 5.68 8.89 9.16
CA VAL A 33 6.33 9.16 7.88
C VAL A 33 5.38 9.97 7.01
N ARG A 34 5.91 10.97 6.31
CA ARG A 34 5.16 11.88 5.45
C ARG A 34 5.86 12.05 4.12
N ILE A 35 5.07 12.14 3.05
CA ILE A 35 5.52 12.61 1.74
C ILE A 35 5.26 14.11 1.68
N ASP A 36 6.31 14.88 1.39
CA ASP A 36 6.26 16.34 1.29
C ASP A 36 6.12 16.79 -0.15
N GLN A 37 6.77 16.07 -1.07
CA GLN A 37 6.64 16.23 -2.52
C GLN A 37 6.66 14.86 -3.19
N PRO A 38 5.88 14.64 -4.27
CA PRO A 38 4.87 15.55 -4.81
C PRO A 38 3.66 15.72 -3.87
N ALA A 39 2.88 16.77 -4.08
CA ALA A 39 1.58 16.95 -3.44
C ALA A 39 0.50 16.12 -4.15
N ASN A 40 -0.63 15.91 -3.47
CA ASN A 40 -1.72 15.13 -4.02
C ASN A 40 -2.38 15.85 -5.21
N GLY A 41 -2.33 15.21 -6.38
CA GLY A 41 -2.83 15.73 -7.65
C GLY A 41 -1.74 16.30 -8.57
N ASP A 42 -0.49 16.36 -8.12
CA ASP A 42 0.61 16.92 -8.91
C ASP A 42 0.90 16.09 -10.17
N LEU A 43 1.49 16.78 -11.14
CA LEU A 43 2.03 16.18 -12.35
C LEU A 43 3.44 15.67 -12.10
N GLY A 44 3.71 14.42 -12.48
CA GLY A 44 5.03 13.79 -12.40
C GLY A 44 5.55 13.34 -13.76
N GLU A 45 6.87 13.42 -13.95
CA GLU A 45 7.54 12.77 -15.07
C GLU A 45 7.63 11.24 -14.84
N TRP A 46 8.01 10.43 -15.84
CA TRP A 46 8.08 8.97 -15.66
C TRP A 46 9.08 8.60 -14.57
N ARG A 47 10.15 9.39 -14.41
CA ARG A 47 10.99 9.43 -13.22
C ARG A 47 10.61 10.65 -12.39
N THR A 48 9.93 10.43 -11.29
CA THR A 48 9.51 11.50 -10.38
C THR A 48 10.30 11.43 -9.09
N LYS A 49 10.76 12.59 -8.64
CA LYS A 49 11.41 12.74 -7.34
C LYS A 49 10.36 12.83 -6.26
N VAL A 50 10.49 11.99 -5.24
CA VAL A 50 9.63 11.96 -4.06
C VAL A 50 10.50 12.26 -2.85
N SER A 51 10.10 13.22 -2.04
CA SER A 51 10.78 13.58 -0.81
C SER A 51 9.80 13.67 0.35
N GLY A 52 10.32 13.57 1.56
CA GLY A 52 9.51 13.60 2.75
C GLY A 52 10.31 13.60 4.04
N THR A 53 9.60 13.40 5.15
CA THR A 53 10.18 13.34 6.50
C THR A 53 9.73 12.08 7.24
N VAL A 54 10.54 11.63 8.19
CA VAL A 54 10.24 10.51 9.09
C VAL A 54 10.69 10.85 10.52
N SER A 55 9.93 10.43 11.53
CA SER A 55 10.25 10.72 12.93
C SER A 55 11.51 10.02 13.46
N ASN A 56 11.88 8.89 12.85
CA ASN A 56 13.06 8.10 13.22
C ASN A 56 14.07 8.11 12.07
N SER A 57 15.21 8.78 12.25
CA SER A 57 16.28 8.88 11.24
C SER A 57 16.99 7.56 10.94
N LEU A 58 16.79 6.52 11.76
CA LEU A 58 17.29 5.16 11.51
C LEU A 58 16.29 4.27 10.78
N ALA A 59 15.10 4.79 10.46
CA ALA A 59 14.06 4.02 9.76
C ALA A 59 14.50 3.64 8.34
N LYS A 60 14.05 2.47 7.90
CA LYS A 60 14.19 2.01 6.51
C LYS A 60 12.94 2.43 5.75
N ILE A 61 13.08 3.41 4.86
CA ILE A 61 11.98 3.88 4.04
C ILE A 61 12.00 3.21 2.66
N TRP A 62 10.82 2.83 2.21
CA TRP A 62 10.53 2.38 0.85
C TRP A 62 9.34 3.19 0.31
N VAL A 63 9.33 3.45 -0.99
CA VAL A 63 8.13 3.98 -1.65
C VAL A 63 7.49 2.86 -2.46
N VAL A 64 6.17 2.76 -2.37
CA VAL A 64 5.38 1.81 -3.14
C VAL A 64 4.45 2.61 -4.05
N VAL A 65 4.41 2.23 -5.33
CA VAL A 65 3.62 2.88 -6.36
C VAL A 65 2.57 1.91 -6.88
N ARG A 66 1.34 2.37 -6.99
CA ARG A 66 0.22 1.59 -7.51
C ARG A 66 -0.48 2.40 -8.62
N PRO A 67 -0.39 1.98 -9.89
CA PRO A 67 -1.24 2.53 -10.94
C PRO A 67 -2.71 2.25 -10.63
N LEU A 68 -3.62 3.21 -10.82
CA LEU A 68 -5.05 2.98 -10.58
C LEU A 68 -5.70 2.03 -11.58
N GLU A 69 -5.08 1.85 -12.75
CA GLU A 69 -5.54 0.94 -13.80
C GLU A 69 -5.25 -0.54 -13.50
N THR A 70 -4.31 -0.81 -12.59
CA THR A 70 -3.93 -2.17 -12.22
C THR A 70 -4.16 -2.42 -10.73
N ARG A 71 -4.01 -3.68 -10.33
CA ARG A 71 -4.07 -4.09 -8.91
C ARG A 71 -2.68 -4.29 -8.31
N ASP A 72 -1.64 -4.06 -9.08
CA ASP A 72 -0.27 -4.38 -8.72
C ASP A 72 0.37 -3.19 -7.99
N PHE A 73 1.14 -3.51 -6.95
CA PHE A 73 1.86 -2.54 -6.13
C PHE A 73 3.36 -2.76 -6.35
N TRP A 74 4.04 -1.75 -6.86
CA TRP A 74 5.43 -1.83 -7.28
C TRP A 74 6.33 -1.17 -6.25
N VAL A 75 7.21 -1.97 -5.65
CA VAL A 75 8.25 -1.48 -4.75
C VAL A 75 9.32 -0.72 -5.54
N GLN A 76 9.54 0.54 -5.17
CA GLN A 76 10.51 1.44 -5.79
C GLN A 76 11.90 1.29 -5.16
N PRO A 77 12.95 1.90 -5.71
CA PRO A 77 14.28 1.90 -5.09
C PRO A 77 14.24 2.35 -3.63
N ARG A 78 15.03 1.67 -2.79
CA ARG A 78 15.19 2.03 -1.37
C ARG A 78 15.79 3.43 -1.25
N THR A 79 15.30 4.21 -0.29
CA THR A 79 15.86 5.53 0.03
C THR A 79 16.78 5.48 1.26
N THR A 80 17.66 6.48 1.34
CA THR A 80 18.46 6.77 2.52
C THR A 80 17.79 7.90 3.29
N VAL A 81 17.67 7.73 4.61
CA VAL A 81 17.19 8.78 5.51
C VAL A 81 18.38 9.56 6.04
N GLU A 82 18.30 10.88 5.95
CA GLU A 82 19.29 11.80 6.48
C GLU A 82 19.20 11.91 8.01
N ALA A 83 20.25 12.45 8.64
CA ALA A 83 20.32 12.56 10.10
C ALA A 83 19.18 13.42 10.70
N ASN A 84 18.65 14.37 9.92
CA ASN A 84 17.52 15.23 10.28
C ASN A 84 16.15 14.57 10.05
N GLY A 85 16.11 13.33 9.53
CA GLY A 85 14.87 12.62 9.21
C GLY A 85 14.29 12.94 7.83
N GLU A 86 14.96 13.75 7.02
CA GLU A 86 14.57 13.96 5.61
C GLU A 86 14.96 12.74 4.76
N TRP A 87 14.21 12.48 3.71
CA TRP A 87 14.50 11.41 2.76
C TRP A 87 14.05 11.79 1.35
N GLU A 88 14.70 11.20 0.34
CA GLU A 88 14.40 11.43 -1.07
C GLU A 88 14.65 10.18 -1.92
N THR A 89 13.81 9.92 -2.91
CA THR A 89 14.01 8.85 -3.89
C THR A 89 13.44 9.21 -5.26
N LEU A 90 13.91 8.51 -6.29
CA LEU A 90 13.33 8.54 -7.62
C LEU A 90 12.39 7.34 -7.76
N ILE A 91 11.13 7.61 -8.10
CA ILE A 91 10.11 6.60 -8.40
C ILE A 91 9.78 6.58 -9.88
N TYR A 92 9.21 5.46 -10.32
CA TYR A 92 8.75 5.25 -11.68
C TYR A 92 7.22 5.31 -11.76
N LEU A 93 6.70 6.21 -12.60
CA LEU A 93 5.28 6.37 -12.90
C LEU A 93 4.97 5.74 -14.27
N GLY A 94 5.12 4.41 -14.34
CA GLY A 94 5.05 3.64 -15.58
C GLY A 94 6.38 3.57 -16.33
N GLY A 95 6.32 3.15 -17.59
CA GLY A 95 7.48 3.12 -18.50
C GLY A 95 7.95 4.51 -18.95
N GLU A 96 9.12 4.55 -19.59
CA GLU A 96 9.71 5.78 -20.16
C GLU A 96 8.90 6.33 -21.34
N ASP A 97 8.16 5.46 -22.04
CA ASP A 97 7.31 5.86 -23.15
C ASP A 97 6.10 6.71 -22.72
N SER A 98 5.42 7.30 -23.71
CA SER A 98 4.23 8.12 -23.49
C SER A 98 2.95 7.31 -23.30
N SER A 99 3.00 5.96 -23.29
CA SER A 99 1.79 5.13 -23.18
C SER A 99 1.11 5.27 -21.82
N HIS A 100 1.82 5.81 -20.83
CA HIS A 100 1.33 6.08 -19.49
C HIS A 100 0.95 7.55 -19.23
N ALA A 101 1.04 8.45 -20.21
CA ALA A 101 0.65 9.84 -20.05
C ALA A 101 -0.84 9.97 -19.67
N GLY A 102 -1.14 10.85 -18.70
CA GLY A 102 -2.47 11.05 -18.13
C GLY A 102 -2.91 9.99 -17.11
N LYS A 103 -2.14 8.90 -16.92
CA LYS A 103 -2.46 7.86 -15.95
C LYS A 103 -2.21 8.33 -14.53
N ILE A 104 -3.00 7.77 -13.61
CA ILE A 104 -2.99 8.14 -12.20
C ILE A 104 -2.33 7.04 -11.39
N PHE A 105 -1.46 7.44 -10.48
CA PHE A 105 -0.71 6.57 -9.59
C PHE A 105 -0.94 6.99 -8.14
N ASP A 106 -1.22 6.02 -7.29
CA ASP A 106 -1.17 6.18 -5.84
C ASP A 106 0.25 5.88 -5.36
N VAL A 107 0.81 6.75 -4.52
CA VAL A 107 2.17 6.69 -3.98
C VAL A 107 2.09 6.69 -2.46
N GLN A 108 2.77 5.75 -1.81
CA GLN A 108 2.84 5.68 -0.34
C GLN A 108 4.26 5.38 0.11
N ALA A 109 4.72 6.10 1.14
CA ALA A 109 5.97 5.81 1.83
C ALA A 109 5.71 4.83 2.98
N ILE A 110 6.58 3.84 3.11
CA ILE A 110 6.51 2.72 4.03
C ILE A 110 7.77 2.73 4.88
N ALA A 111 7.62 2.85 6.20
CA ALA A 111 8.71 2.86 7.17
C ALA A 111 8.79 1.54 7.93
N ASN A 112 9.96 0.89 7.89
CA ASN A 112 10.23 -0.39 8.55
C ASN A 112 9.18 -1.46 8.20
N PRO A 113 9.19 -1.97 6.95
CA PRO A 113 8.24 -3.01 6.54
C PRO A 113 8.46 -4.30 7.36
N GLU A 114 7.35 -4.99 7.68
CA GLU A 114 7.37 -6.24 8.47
C GLU A 114 8.17 -7.34 7.75
N TYR A 115 8.08 -7.36 6.42
CA TYR A 115 8.86 -8.25 5.56
C TYR A 115 9.86 -7.45 4.71
N PRO A 116 11.07 -7.99 4.44
CA PRO A 116 12.03 -7.34 3.57
C PRO A 116 11.44 -7.06 2.19
N LEU A 117 11.54 -5.80 1.76
CA LEU A 117 11.18 -5.37 0.41
C LEU A 117 12.43 -5.31 -0.47
N ASN A 118 12.25 -5.53 -1.77
CA ASN A 118 13.29 -5.37 -2.79
C ASN A 118 12.72 -4.54 -3.93
N GLU A 119 13.56 -3.75 -4.58
CA GLU A 119 13.17 -2.98 -5.76
C GLU A 119 12.61 -3.91 -6.85
N GLY A 120 11.53 -3.46 -7.50
CA GLY A 120 10.85 -4.22 -8.55
C GLY A 120 9.96 -5.37 -8.04
N LEU A 121 9.92 -5.61 -6.72
CA LEU A 121 8.97 -6.55 -6.14
C LEU A 121 7.53 -6.06 -6.38
N ILE A 122 6.68 -6.97 -6.85
CA ILE A 122 5.26 -6.75 -7.06
C ILE A 122 4.49 -7.34 -5.87
N LEU A 123 3.65 -6.52 -5.24
CA LEU A 123 2.84 -6.91 -4.10
C LEU A 123 1.34 -6.90 -4.47
N PRO A 124 0.51 -7.74 -3.81
CA PRO A 124 -0.93 -7.74 -4.00
C PRO A 124 -1.66 -6.60 -3.27
N GLY A 125 -0.93 -5.78 -2.51
CA GLY A 125 -1.47 -4.73 -1.64
C GLY A 125 -0.39 -3.90 -0.98
N TRP A 126 -0.79 -2.87 -0.23
CA TRP A 126 0.12 -2.09 0.60
C TRP A 126 0.77 -2.99 1.67
N PRO A 127 2.11 -3.01 1.79
CA PRO A 127 2.80 -3.86 2.76
C PRO A 127 2.46 -3.46 4.20
N ARG A 128 2.54 -4.41 5.14
CA ARG A 128 2.51 -4.12 6.58
C ARG A 128 3.84 -3.53 7.01
N ALA A 129 3.81 -2.58 7.95
CA ALA A 129 4.98 -1.79 8.36
C ALA A 129 4.71 -1.06 9.68
N GLU A 130 5.77 -0.61 10.35
CA GLU A 130 5.66 0.21 11.58
C GLU A 130 5.13 1.62 11.32
N GLY A 131 5.32 2.15 10.11
CA GLY A 131 4.83 3.46 9.71
C GLY A 131 4.42 3.51 8.24
N LYS A 132 3.35 4.26 7.95
CA LYS A 132 2.87 4.52 6.59
C LYS A 132 2.50 5.98 6.44
N SER A 133 2.81 6.56 5.28
CA SER A 133 2.32 7.89 4.95
C SER A 133 0.86 7.83 4.52
N ASN A 134 0.24 9.00 4.41
CA ASN A 134 -0.95 9.11 3.56
C ASN A 134 -0.60 8.72 2.11
N VAL A 135 -1.60 8.25 1.37
CA VAL A 135 -1.47 7.99 -0.06
C VAL A 135 -1.53 9.33 -0.79
N VAL A 136 -0.51 9.60 -1.61
CA VAL A 136 -0.44 10.76 -2.49
C VAL A 136 -0.74 10.30 -3.91
N ARG A 137 -1.69 10.97 -4.56
CA ARG A 137 -2.01 10.71 -5.96
C ARG A 137 -1.16 11.58 -6.88
N VAL A 138 -0.57 10.99 -7.90
CA VAL A 138 0.27 11.68 -8.89
C VAL A 138 -0.22 11.32 -10.29
N VAL A 139 -0.28 12.31 -11.18
CA VAL A 139 -0.66 12.11 -12.58
C VAL A 139 0.59 12.12 -13.45
N ARG A 140 0.79 11.09 -14.26
CA ARG A 140 1.89 11.07 -15.23
C ARG A 140 1.64 12.13 -16.29
N LYS A 141 2.59 13.06 -16.45
CA LYS A 141 2.58 14.09 -17.50
C LYS A 141 2.86 13.49 -18.87
#